data_AF-A0A6A7GC44-F1
#
_entry.id   AF-A0A6A7GC44-F1
#
_cell.length_a   1.000
_cell.length_b   1.000
_cell.length_c   1.000
_cell.angle_alpha   90.00
_cell.angle_beta   90.00
_cell.angle_gamma   90.00
#
_symmetry.space_group_name_H-M   'P 1'
#
loop_
_entity.id
_entity.type
_entity.pdbx_description
1 polymer ?
#
loop_
_entity_poly.entity_id
_entity_poly.type
_entity_poly.pdbx_seq_one_letter_code
_entity_poly.pdbx_strand_id
1 'polypeptide(L)'
;LDSNHIKDSKGIVRTRSGLPIRGGTTGTIVVVIFGVDGKYCVTANVGDSDAILFPARAASSDDHQSWDHLSVDHGPDRESEFRRVLLLPDSLYPIKLMFVYDQADLINRSDGALVFLKDGTKDPKYVKRPWKNGLRPHNFRYEPAVYAVTPASVDTDATAIAVTRSLGDFAAHQYGLSHEPDVSLQHLDSNTNQTIVIGTDGVWDCWKFEDFADLVREYNDQNVSIEHFTEQILEKTIERALSSFGQAKYDDASLVTIRVGVQSMNSGRVSRS
;
A
#
# COMPACT_ATOMS: atom_id res chain seq x y z
N LEU A 1 27.98 -9.81 8.78
CA LEU A 1 27.37 -10.00 7.45
C LEU A 1 28.30 -10.89 6.66
N ASP A 2 27.95 -12.16 6.54
CA ASP A 2 28.85 -13.20 6.04
C ASP A 2 29.02 -13.07 4.51
N SER A 3 30.24 -13.24 4.04
CA SER A 3 30.74 -12.90 2.69
C SER A 3 30.30 -13.89 1.58
N ASN A 4 29.06 -14.40 1.64
CA ASN A 4 28.65 -15.61 0.91
C ASN A 4 27.72 -15.40 -0.31
N HIS A 5 27.58 -14.18 -0.81
CA HIS A 5 26.69 -13.87 -1.94
C HIS A 5 27.47 -13.49 -3.20
N ILE A 6 26.97 -13.92 -4.36
CA ILE A 6 27.54 -13.59 -5.67
C ILE A 6 26.55 -12.65 -6.38
N LYS A 7 27.06 -11.54 -6.92
CA LYS A 7 26.30 -10.65 -7.80
C LYS A 7 26.46 -11.17 -9.23
N ASP A 8 25.35 -11.48 -9.91
CA ASP A 8 25.41 -11.97 -11.29
C ASP A 8 25.70 -10.84 -12.31
N SER A 9 25.77 -11.19 -13.60
CA SER A 9 26.01 -10.23 -14.68
C SER A 9 24.90 -9.18 -14.84
N LYS A 10 23.71 -9.43 -14.31
CA LYS A 10 22.58 -8.48 -14.26
C LYS A 10 22.56 -7.66 -12.97
N GLY A 11 23.51 -7.90 -12.08
CA GLY A 11 23.60 -7.22 -10.81
C GLY A 11 22.72 -7.79 -9.70
N ILE A 12 22.12 -8.96 -9.90
CA ILE A 12 21.20 -9.60 -8.96
C ILE A 12 22.02 -10.38 -7.92
N VAL A 13 21.67 -10.21 -6.65
CA VAL A 13 22.31 -10.93 -5.56
C VAL A 13 21.77 -12.37 -5.50
N ARG A 14 22.67 -13.35 -5.56
CA ARG A 14 22.35 -14.77 -5.61
C ARG A 14 23.04 -15.54 -4.48
N THR A 15 22.46 -16.70 -4.16
CA THR A 15 23.12 -17.72 -3.33
C THR A 15 24.30 -18.33 -4.08
N ARG A 16 25.18 -19.06 -3.39
CA ARG A 16 26.29 -19.80 -4.03
C ARG A 16 25.83 -20.83 -5.07
N SER A 17 24.62 -21.38 -4.94
CA SER A 17 24.05 -22.32 -5.91
C SER A 17 23.47 -21.62 -7.15
N GLY A 18 23.58 -20.29 -7.24
CA GLY A 18 23.06 -19.50 -8.36
C GLY A 18 21.56 -19.20 -8.26
N LEU A 19 20.89 -19.59 -7.17
CA LEU A 19 19.49 -19.27 -6.95
C LEU A 19 19.32 -17.81 -6.53
N PRO A 20 18.23 -17.15 -6.98
CA PRO A 20 17.94 -15.79 -6.52
C PRO A 20 17.69 -15.77 -5.02
N ILE A 21 18.19 -14.75 -4.34
CA ILE A 21 17.74 -14.47 -2.98
C ILE A 21 16.32 -13.93 -3.08
N ARG A 22 15.38 -14.65 -2.46
CA ARG A 22 13.98 -14.24 -2.34
C ARG A 22 13.79 -13.53 -1.01
N GLY A 23 12.95 -12.50 -1.01
CA GLY A 23 12.70 -11.67 0.16
C GLY A 23 12.66 -10.21 -0.25
N GLY A 24 11.53 -9.59 0.03
CA GLY A 24 11.34 -8.15 -0.08
C GLY A 24 10.27 -7.70 0.90
N THR A 25 10.09 -6.40 0.96
CA THR A 25 9.19 -5.76 1.89
C THR A 25 8.66 -4.47 1.28
N THR A 26 7.45 -4.09 1.69
CA THR A 26 6.92 -2.75 1.47
C THR A 26 7.60 -1.78 2.43
N GLY A 27 7.40 -0.48 2.23
CA GLY A 27 7.95 0.53 3.12
C GLY A 27 7.22 1.86 2.98
N THR A 28 6.62 2.29 4.09
CA THR A 28 5.90 3.56 4.18
C THR A 28 6.49 4.40 5.28
N ILE A 29 7.05 5.55 4.91
CA ILE A 29 7.68 6.49 5.84
C ILE A 29 6.86 7.76 5.82
N VAL A 30 6.43 8.19 7.00
CA VAL A 30 5.73 9.46 7.20
C VAL A 30 6.56 10.36 8.10
N VAL A 31 6.80 11.59 7.63
CA VAL A 31 7.49 12.63 8.38
C VAL A 31 6.55 13.83 8.54
N VAL A 32 6.19 14.13 9.78
CA VAL A 32 5.41 15.33 10.11
C VAL A 32 6.37 16.46 10.51
N ILE A 33 6.32 17.57 9.78
CA ILE A 33 7.18 18.73 9.95
C ILE A 33 6.35 19.87 10.54
N PHE A 34 6.78 20.37 11.70
CA PHE A 34 6.21 21.55 12.34
C PHE A 34 7.09 22.76 12.02
N GLY A 35 6.68 23.53 11.01
CA GLY A 35 7.38 24.73 10.57
C GLY A 35 6.78 26.01 11.15
N VAL A 36 7.45 27.14 10.88
CA VAL A 36 6.92 28.48 11.18
C VAL A 36 5.69 28.80 10.30
N ASP A 37 5.72 28.32 9.05
CA ASP A 37 4.71 28.62 8.04
C ASP A 37 3.54 27.61 8.00
N GLY A 38 3.56 26.60 8.88
CA GLY A 38 2.50 25.59 8.96
C GLY A 38 3.01 24.21 9.31
N LYS A 39 2.13 23.22 9.16
CA LYS A 39 2.40 21.81 9.40
C LYS A 39 2.34 21.07 8.07
N TYR A 40 3.31 20.20 7.84
CA TYR A 40 3.41 19.45 6.61
C TYR A 40 3.60 17.97 6.91
N CYS A 41 3.06 17.13 6.04
CA CYS A 41 3.30 15.69 6.03
C CYS A 41 4.03 15.34 4.75
N VAL A 42 5.23 14.76 4.87
CA VAL A 42 5.94 14.13 3.75
C VAL A 42 5.79 12.62 3.88
N THR A 43 5.30 11.97 2.84
CA THR A 43 5.15 10.52 2.82
C THR A 43 5.95 9.95 1.66
N ALA A 44 6.75 8.92 1.93
CA ALA A 44 7.44 8.13 0.91
C ALA A 44 6.95 6.68 1.01
N ASN A 45 6.45 6.12 -0.09
CA ASN A 45 5.91 4.75 -0.12
C ASN A 45 6.56 3.90 -1.21
N VAL A 46 6.79 2.63 -0.89
CA VAL A 46 7.10 1.52 -1.82
C VAL A 46 6.20 0.34 -1.43
N GLY A 47 5.32 -0.11 -2.33
CA GLY A 47 4.35 -1.17 -2.05
C GLY A 47 2.94 -0.65 -1.73
N ASP A 48 2.17 -1.41 -0.97
CA ASP A 48 0.72 -1.25 -0.72
C ASP A 48 0.37 -0.99 0.77
N SER A 49 1.38 -0.71 1.60
CA SER A 49 1.15 -0.30 2.99
C SER A 49 0.72 1.17 3.05
N ASP A 50 -0.57 1.42 3.20
CA ASP A 50 -1.09 2.78 3.09
C ASP A 50 -0.91 3.66 4.34
N ALA A 51 -0.71 4.96 4.09
CA ALA A 51 -0.81 6.03 5.06
C ALA A 51 -1.99 6.93 4.71
N ILE A 52 -2.91 7.14 5.67
CA ILE A 52 -4.17 7.85 5.46
C ILE A 52 -4.33 8.93 6.54
N LEU A 53 -4.74 10.12 6.12
CA LEU A 53 -5.07 11.26 6.97
C LEU A 53 -6.58 11.32 7.20
N PHE A 54 -6.98 11.37 8.47
CA PHE A 54 -8.36 11.53 8.90
C PHE A 54 -8.51 12.89 9.63
N PRO A 55 -9.23 13.88 9.05
CA PRO A 55 -9.53 15.14 9.72
C PRO A 55 -10.53 14.94 10.88
N ALA A 56 -10.45 15.77 11.93
CA ALA A 56 -11.36 15.67 13.08
C ALA A 56 -12.83 16.00 12.75
N ARG A 57 -13.11 16.78 11.69
CA ARG A 57 -14.46 17.06 11.18
C ARG A 57 -14.43 17.11 9.66
N ALA A 58 -15.51 16.64 9.03
CA ALA A 58 -15.76 16.90 7.61
C ALA A 58 -15.80 18.41 7.39
N ALA A 59 -15.08 18.90 6.38
CA ALA A 59 -15.09 20.31 6.01
C ALA A 59 -16.47 20.63 5.41
N SER A 60 -17.47 20.97 6.24
CA SER A 60 -18.88 21.17 5.89
C SER A 60 -19.71 19.89 5.67
N SER A 61 -21.01 20.01 5.86
CA SER A 61 -22.00 18.92 5.71
C SER A 61 -22.14 18.38 4.29
N ASP A 62 -21.54 19.04 3.29
CA ASP A 62 -21.60 18.66 1.87
C ASP A 62 -20.31 18.00 1.37
N ASP A 63 -19.25 17.94 2.19
CA ASP A 63 -17.99 17.32 1.78
C ASP A 63 -17.99 15.83 2.15
N HIS A 64 -18.25 15.01 1.13
CA HIS A 64 -18.47 13.58 1.24
C HIS A 64 -17.19 12.76 1.49
N GLN A 65 -16.02 13.39 1.59
CA GLN A 65 -14.75 12.70 1.75
C GLN A 65 -14.16 12.97 3.14
N SER A 66 -14.09 11.91 3.96
CA SER A 66 -13.67 11.98 5.36
C SER A 66 -12.23 11.51 5.61
N TRP A 67 -11.44 11.28 4.56
CA TRP A 67 -10.02 10.95 4.64
C TRP A 67 -9.26 11.25 3.33
N ASP A 68 -7.95 11.47 3.46
CA ASP A 68 -7.02 11.68 2.35
C ASP A 68 -5.93 10.60 2.35
N HIS A 69 -5.65 10.01 1.19
CA HIS A 69 -4.48 9.13 1.04
C HIS A 69 -3.21 9.97 0.99
N LEU A 70 -2.28 9.67 1.90
CA LEU A 70 -0.96 10.30 1.94
C LEU A 70 0.07 9.46 1.17
N SER A 71 -0.14 8.15 1.02
CA SER A 71 0.65 7.27 0.17
C SER A 71 0.02 7.11 -1.22
N VAL A 72 0.87 6.78 -2.20
CA VAL A 72 0.42 6.26 -3.49
C VAL A 72 0.59 4.75 -3.45
N ASP A 73 -0.50 4.01 -3.60
CA ASP A 73 -0.50 2.55 -3.63
C ASP A 73 0.18 2.02 -4.91
N HIS A 74 0.94 0.93 -4.78
CA HIS A 74 1.69 0.27 -5.85
C HIS A 74 1.15 -1.13 -6.17
N GLY A 75 -0.17 -1.29 -6.15
CA GLY A 75 -0.85 -2.52 -6.58
C GLY A 75 -0.76 -2.77 -8.10
N PRO A 76 -0.74 -4.03 -8.57
CA PRO A 76 -0.86 -4.42 -9.98
C PRO A 76 -2.20 -4.07 -10.62
N ASP A 77 -3.13 -3.48 -9.88
CA ASP A 77 -4.39 -2.96 -10.40
C ASP A 77 -4.36 -1.43 -10.59
N ARG A 78 -3.19 -0.79 -10.41
CA ARG A 78 -2.97 0.64 -10.67
C ARG A 78 -2.54 0.88 -12.12
N GLU A 79 -3.27 1.75 -12.81
CA GLU A 79 -2.98 2.10 -14.20
C GLU A 79 -1.61 2.78 -14.34
N SER A 80 -1.25 3.65 -13.40
CA SER A 80 0.06 4.32 -13.36
C SER A 80 1.21 3.31 -13.36
N GLU A 81 1.11 2.27 -12.54
CA GLU A 81 2.11 1.21 -12.45
C GLU A 81 2.13 0.31 -13.69
N PHE A 82 0.95 0.04 -14.26
CA PHE A 82 0.87 -0.69 -15.53
C PHE A 82 1.57 0.08 -16.65
N ARG A 83 1.28 1.39 -16.78
CA ARG A 83 1.94 2.25 -17.75
C ARG A 83 3.45 2.35 -17.49
N ARG A 84 3.86 2.47 -16.23
CA ARG A 84 5.28 2.50 -15.84
C ARG A 84 6.02 1.27 -16.36
N VAL A 85 5.50 0.07 -16.09
CA VAL A 85 6.12 -1.19 -16.55
C VAL A 85 6.04 -1.33 -18.07
N LEU A 86 4.90 -1.01 -18.69
CA LEU A 86 4.70 -1.09 -20.14
C LEU A 86 5.72 -0.25 -20.91
N LEU A 87 5.98 0.97 -20.44
CA LEU A 87 6.86 1.95 -21.08
C LEU A 87 8.36 1.75 -20.82
N LEU A 88 8.75 0.75 -20.02
CA LEU A 88 10.17 0.41 -19.84
C LEU A 88 10.82 0.07 -21.19
N PRO A 89 12.09 0.46 -21.44
CA PRO A 89 12.74 0.21 -22.71
C PRO A 89 13.01 -1.29 -22.91
N ASP A 90 12.54 -1.86 -24.02
CA ASP A 90 12.68 -3.29 -24.34
C ASP A 90 14.14 -3.75 -24.44
N SER A 91 15.07 -2.82 -24.74
CA SER A 91 16.51 -3.11 -24.77
C SER A 91 17.09 -3.44 -23.38
N LEU A 92 16.51 -2.90 -22.31
CA LEU A 92 16.89 -3.20 -20.93
C LEU A 92 15.95 -4.23 -20.28
N TYR A 93 14.68 -4.21 -20.68
CA TYR A 93 13.61 -5.06 -20.16
C TYR A 93 12.96 -5.86 -21.30
N PRO A 94 13.67 -6.84 -21.89
CA PRO A 94 13.13 -7.67 -22.98
C PRO A 94 11.97 -8.56 -22.52
N ILE A 95 11.87 -8.80 -21.21
CA ILE A 95 10.76 -9.46 -20.54
C ILE A 95 10.30 -8.53 -19.42
N LYS A 96 9.00 -8.30 -19.32
CA LYS A 96 8.37 -7.41 -18.34
C LYS A 96 7.34 -8.20 -17.53
N LEU A 97 7.07 -7.73 -16.31
CA LEU A 97 5.95 -8.23 -15.51
C LEU A 97 4.64 -7.96 -16.24
N MET A 98 3.75 -8.95 -16.21
CA MET A 98 2.37 -8.90 -16.65
C MET A 98 1.48 -8.77 -15.42
N PHE A 99 0.44 -7.95 -15.48
CA PHE A 99 -0.51 -7.81 -14.38
C PHE A 99 -1.72 -8.67 -14.66
N VAL A 100 -1.97 -9.64 -13.80
CA VAL A 100 -2.99 -10.66 -13.98
C VAL A 100 -3.94 -10.69 -12.80
N TYR A 101 -5.19 -11.02 -13.05
CA TYR A 101 -6.14 -11.33 -12.01
C TYR A 101 -5.86 -12.72 -11.41
N ASP A 102 -6.09 -12.86 -10.11
CA ASP A 102 -6.12 -14.18 -9.47
C ASP A 102 -7.44 -14.87 -9.79
N GLN A 103 -7.37 -15.93 -10.60
CA GLN A 103 -8.53 -16.72 -10.98
C GLN A 103 -8.52 -18.07 -10.29
N ALA A 104 -9.68 -18.47 -9.79
CA ALA A 104 -9.93 -19.82 -9.29
C ALA A 104 -9.49 -20.85 -10.34
N ASP A 105 -8.86 -21.93 -9.87
CA ASP A 105 -8.54 -23.14 -10.64
C ASP A 105 -7.37 -23.02 -11.64
N LEU A 106 -6.62 -21.92 -11.62
CA LEU A 106 -5.36 -21.83 -12.34
C LEU A 106 -4.25 -22.61 -11.63
N ILE A 107 -3.49 -23.39 -12.42
CA ILE A 107 -2.28 -24.05 -11.94
C ILE A 107 -1.14 -23.03 -11.83
N ASN A 108 -0.98 -22.17 -12.84
CA ASN A 108 0.01 -21.10 -12.83
C ASN A 108 -0.68 -19.73 -12.93
N ARG A 109 -0.27 -18.78 -12.08
CA ARG A 109 -0.82 -17.42 -12.10
C ARG A 109 -0.57 -16.71 -13.44
N SER A 110 0.51 -17.05 -14.15
CA SER A 110 0.84 -16.51 -15.48
C SER A 110 -0.19 -16.83 -16.57
N ASP A 111 -1.06 -17.83 -16.33
CA ASP A 111 -2.15 -18.21 -17.25
C ASP A 111 -3.40 -17.35 -17.01
N GLY A 112 -3.36 -16.47 -16.00
CA GLY A 112 -4.46 -15.58 -15.63
C GLY A 112 -4.71 -14.48 -16.64
N ALA A 113 -5.96 -14.03 -16.68
CA ALA A 113 -6.35 -12.92 -17.52
C ALA A 113 -5.67 -11.62 -17.10
N LEU A 114 -5.24 -10.84 -18.09
CA LEU A 114 -4.62 -9.54 -17.87
C LEU A 114 -5.59 -8.57 -17.20
N VAL A 115 -5.09 -7.81 -16.23
CA VAL A 115 -5.85 -6.73 -15.57
C VAL A 115 -6.14 -5.61 -16.56
N PHE A 116 -5.13 -5.24 -17.36
CA PHE A 116 -5.17 -4.11 -18.27
C PHE A 116 -5.10 -4.53 -19.74
N LEU A 117 -5.88 -3.84 -20.56
CA LEU A 117 -5.75 -3.83 -22.01
C LEU A 117 -4.53 -2.98 -22.42
N LYS A 118 -4.12 -3.09 -23.68
CA LYS A 118 -2.94 -2.37 -24.21
C LYS A 118 -3.03 -0.85 -24.10
N ASP A 119 -4.24 -0.30 -24.01
CA ASP A 119 -4.47 1.14 -23.87
C ASP A 119 -4.42 1.64 -22.41
N GLY A 120 -4.28 0.73 -21.44
CA GLY A 120 -4.25 1.03 -19.99
C GLY A 120 -5.61 0.91 -19.30
N THR A 121 -6.68 0.57 -20.02
CA THR A 121 -8.01 0.37 -19.42
C THR A 121 -8.12 -1.02 -18.78
N LYS A 122 -8.78 -1.12 -17.62
CA LYS A 122 -9.08 -2.44 -17.01
C LYS A 122 -10.07 -3.20 -17.89
N ASP A 123 -9.87 -4.51 -18.06
CA ASP A 123 -10.75 -5.33 -18.93
C ASP A 123 -12.22 -5.28 -18.43
N PRO A 124 -13.16 -4.72 -19.23
CA PRO A 124 -14.56 -4.57 -18.83
C PRO A 124 -15.26 -5.89 -18.50
N LYS A 125 -14.80 -7.02 -19.04
CA LYS A 125 -15.33 -8.36 -18.73
C LYS A 125 -15.20 -8.65 -17.24
N TYR A 126 -14.04 -8.35 -16.67
CA TYR A 126 -13.72 -8.62 -15.26
C TYR A 126 -14.23 -7.52 -14.35
N VAL A 127 -14.16 -6.25 -14.76
CA VAL A 127 -14.72 -5.13 -13.98
C VAL A 127 -16.22 -5.28 -13.76
N LYS A 128 -16.99 -5.64 -14.80
CA LYS A 128 -18.46 -5.70 -14.70
C LYS A 128 -18.98 -6.91 -13.93
N ARG A 129 -18.25 -8.03 -13.98
CA ARG A 129 -18.72 -9.33 -13.45
C ARG A 129 -17.56 -10.15 -12.89
N PRO A 130 -16.80 -9.66 -11.89
CA PRO A 130 -15.57 -10.30 -11.44
C PRO A 130 -15.81 -11.75 -10.98
N TRP A 131 -16.80 -11.96 -10.11
CA TRP A 131 -17.09 -13.25 -9.49
C TRP A 131 -17.60 -14.30 -10.49
N LYS A 132 -18.36 -13.88 -11.49
CA LYS A 132 -18.83 -14.77 -12.57
C LYS A 132 -17.68 -15.26 -13.45
N ASN A 133 -16.59 -14.49 -13.51
CA ASN A 133 -15.40 -14.83 -14.29
C ASN A 133 -14.30 -15.51 -13.45
N GLY A 134 -14.66 -16.05 -12.27
CA GLY A 134 -13.76 -16.83 -11.43
C GLY A 134 -12.81 -16.00 -10.57
N LEU A 135 -13.01 -14.68 -10.48
CA LEU A 135 -12.23 -13.84 -9.56
C LEU A 135 -12.70 -14.02 -8.12
N ARG A 136 -11.83 -13.65 -7.18
CA ARG A 136 -12.13 -13.67 -5.74
C ARG A 136 -11.75 -12.32 -5.12
N PRO A 137 -12.56 -11.81 -4.18
CA PRO A 137 -12.18 -10.64 -3.42
C PRO A 137 -11.00 -10.98 -2.49
N HIS A 138 -10.06 -10.06 -2.33
CA HIS A 138 -8.99 -10.19 -1.32
C HIS A 138 -9.25 -9.36 -0.06
N ASN A 139 -10.18 -8.41 -0.12
CA ASN A 139 -10.45 -7.47 0.97
C ASN A 139 -11.93 -7.15 1.16
N PHE A 140 -12.23 -6.41 2.23
CA PHE A 140 -13.58 -5.97 2.60
C PHE A 140 -14.20 -4.93 1.65
N ARG A 141 -13.40 -4.38 0.74
CA ARG A 141 -13.85 -3.50 -0.36
C ARG A 141 -14.28 -4.31 -1.59
N TYR A 142 -14.17 -5.64 -1.54
CA TYR A 142 -14.48 -6.56 -2.64
C TYR A 142 -13.65 -6.28 -3.90
N GLU A 143 -12.41 -5.85 -3.71
CA GLU A 143 -11.49 -5.66 -4.83
C GLU A 143 -10.95 -7.02 -5.28
N PRO A 144 -10.91 -7.31 -6.60
CA PRO A 144 -10.35 -8.57 -7.08
C PRO A 144 -8.87 -8.69 -6.76
N ALA A 145 -8.44 -9.87 -6.30
CA ALA A 145 -7.02 -10.17 -6.12
C ALA A 145 -6.26 -10.08 -7.47
N VAL A 146 -5.08 -9.46 -7.45
CA VAL A 146 -4.23 -9.26 -8.63
C VAL A 146 -2.76 -9.54 -8.29
N TYR A 147 -1.97 -9.89 -9.30
CA TYR A 147 -0.54 -10.13 -9.16
C TYR A 147 0.23 -9.56 -10.35
N ALA A 148 1.43 -9.06 -10.08
CA ALA A 148 2.46 -8.87 -11.08
C ALA A 148 3.25 -10.18 -11.24
N VAL A 149 3.22 -10.76 -12.43
CA VAL A 149 3.81 -12.08 -12.73
C VAL A 149 4.73 -12.03 -13.92
N THR A 150 5.75 -12.89 -13.94
CA THR A 150 6.52 -13.14 -15.17
C THR A 150 5.67 -13.93 -16.18
N PRO A 151 5.88 -13.73 -17.50
CA PRO A 151 5.27 -14.59 -18.52
C PRO A 151 5.67 -16.06 -18.35
N ALA A 152 4.83 -16.98 -18.84
CA ALA A 152 5.07 -18.43 -18.77
C ALA A 152 6.37 -18.91 -19.46
N SER A 153 6.97 -18.09 -20.33
CA SER A 153 8.26 -18.37 -20.97
C SER A 153 9.47 -18.21 -20.04
N VAL A 154 9.26 -17.74 -18.80
CA VAL A 154 10.32 -17.54 -17.82
C VAL A 154 10.42 -18.76 -16.90
N ASP A 155 11.40 -19.62 -17.15
CA ASP A 155 11.63 -20.82 -16.34
C ASP A 155 12.47 -20.54 -15.08
N THR A 156 13.36 -19.55 -15.15
CA THR A 156 14.29 -19.19 -14.06
C THR A 156 13.93 -17.82 -13.51
N ASP A 157 14.04 -17.67 -12.19
CA ASP A 157 13.66 -16.43 -11.49
C ASP A 157 12.19 -16.03 -11.68
N ALA A 158 11.30 -17.00 -11.95
CA ALA A 158 9.86 -16.74 -12.06
C ALA A 158 9.36 -16.00 -10.81
N THR A 159 8.57 -14.95 -11.08
CA THR A 159 8.08 -14.01 -10.08
C THR A 159 6.56 -13.97 -10.12
N ALA A 160 5.96 -13.94 -8.94
CA ALA A 160 4.55 -13.60 -8.73
C ALA A 160 4.46 -12.84 -7.41
N ILE A 161 4.08 -11.57 -7.47
CA ILE A 161 4.09 -10.65 -6.32
C ILE A 161 2.87 -9.74 -6.38
N ALA A 162 2.33 -9.36 -5.21
CA ALA A 162 1.12 -8.56 -5.09
C ALA A 162 1.35 -7.05 -5.19
N VAL A 163 2.62 -6.62 -5.34
CA VAL A 163 3.02 -5.21 -5.50
C VAL A 163 3.90 -5.03 -6.72
N THR A 164 3.96 -3.80 -7.25
CA THR A 164 4.79 -3.43 -8.40
C THR A 164 6.05 -2.66 -8.00
N ARG A 165 6.14 -2.30 -6.72
CA ARG A 165 7.34 -1.76 -6.09
C ARG A 165 7.61 -2.41 -4.74
N SER A 166 8.85 -2.79 -4.46
CA SER A 166 9.27 -3.31 -3.15
C SER A 166 10.74 -2.99 -2.86
N LEU A 167 11.12 -3.01 -1.59
CA LEU A 167 12.51 -3.06 -1.17
C LEU A 167 12.94 -4.53 -1.09
N GLY A 168 13.94 -4.93 -1.86
CA GLY A 168 14.34 -6.33 -1.97
C GLY A 168 13.87 -6.93 -3.30
N ASP A 169 13.37 -8.16 -3.28
CA ASP A 169 12.87 -8.88 -4.46
C ASP A 169 13.76 -8.73 -5.70
N PHE A 170 15.08 -8.81 -5.49
CA PHE A 170 16.07 -8.41 -6.49
C PHE A 170 15.91 -9.13 -7.83
N ALA A 171 15.41 -10.36 -7.81
CA ALA A 171 15.13 -11.13 -9.02
C ALA A 171 14.00 -10.53 -9.86
N ALA A 172 13.01 -9.89 -9.25
CA ALA A 172 11.88 -9.26 -9.93
C ALA A 172 12.24 -7.91 -10.57
N HIS A 173 13.28 -7.24 -10.08
CA HIS A 173 13.74 -5.96 -10.63
C HIS A 173 14.12 -6.08 -12.11
N GLN A 174 14.65 -7.22 -12.55
CA GLN A 174 14.97 -7.46 -13.96
C GLN A 174 13.75 -7.49 -14.89
N TYR A 175 12.54 -7.59 -14.31
CA TYR A 175 11.27 -7.63 -15.02
C TYR A 175 10.44 -6.35 -14.83
N GLY A 176 11.01 -5.31 -14.20
CA GLY A 176 10.37 -4.00 -14.06
C GLY A 176 9.76 -3.69 -12.70
N LEU A 177 9.94 -4.57 -11.70
CA LEU A 177 9.66 -4.21 -10.30
C LEU A 177 10.59 -3.06 -9.89
N SER A 178 10.05 -2.02 -9.26
CA SER A 178 10.84 -0.85 -8.83
C SER A 178 11.08 -0.85 -7.33
N HIS A 179 12.12 -0.16 -6.89
CA HIS A 179 12.38 0.17 -5.48
C HIS A 179 12.31 1.68 -5.25
N GLU A 180 11.99 2.46 -6.28
CA GLU A 180 11.87 3.91 -6.21
C GLU A 180 10.55 4.29 -5.53
N PRO A 181 10.58 5.04 -4.41
CA PRO A 181 9.37 5.45 -3.73
C PRO A 181 8.63 6.53 -4.49
N ASP A 182 7.30 6.53 -4.38
CA ASP A 182 6.52 7.73 -4.62
C ASP A 182 6.54 8.60 -3.37
N VAL A 183 6.82 9.90 -3.55
CA VAL A 183 6.94 10.88 -2.47
C VAL A 183 5.85 11.94 -2.63
N SER A 184 5.04 12.13 -1.60
CA SER A 184 3.98 13.14 -1.53
C SER A 184 4.28 14.17 -0.43
N LEU A 185 3.72 15.37 -0.61
CA LEU A 185 3.75 16.45 0.38
C LEU A 185 2.32 16.96 0.57
N GLN A 186 1.81 16.83 1.79
CA GLN A 186 0.48 17.29 2.17
C GLN A 186 0.59 18.42 3.20
N HIS A 187 -0.16 19.51 3.00
CA HIS A 187 -0.34 20.53 4.04
C HIS A 187 -1.37 20.04 5.06
N LEU A 188 -1.02 20.12 6.34
CA LEU A 188 -1.88 19.73 7.46
C LEU A 188 -2.57 20.97 8.03
N ASP A 189 -3.86 20.84 8.36
CA ASP A 189 -4.63 21.91 8.96
C ASP A 189 -4.09 22.22 10.36
N SER A 190 -3.69 23.47 10.57
CA SER A 190 -3.14 23.90 11.85
C SER A 190 -4.21 24.21 12.89
N ASN A 191 -5.47 24.36 12.47
CA ASN A 191 -6.61 24.79 13.28
C ASN A 191 -7.49 23.64 13.78
N THR A 192 -7.30 22.43 13.24
CA THR A 192 -8.05 21.24 13.64
C THR A 192 -7.11 20.12 14.06
N ASN A 193 -7.62 19.23 14.91
CA ASN A 193 -6.91 17.99 15.19
C ASN A 193 -7.03 17.08 13.96
N GLN A 194 -5.98 16.33 13.68
CA GLN A 194 -5.98 15.35 12.60
C GLN A 194 -5.31 14.06 13.08
N THR A 195 -5.76 12.94 12.55
CA THR A 195 -5.19 11.62 12.86
C THR A 195 -4.61 11.06 11.58
N ILE A 196 -3.31 10.76 11.57
CA ILE A 196 -2.67 10.00 10.49
C ILE A 196 -2.56 8.57 10.96
N VAL A 197 -2.96 7.63 10.12
CA VAL A 197 -2.87 6.19 10.38
C VAL A 197 -2.08 5.56 9.26
N ILE A 198 -1.08 4.76 9.63
CA ILE A 198 -0.19 4.03 8.72
C ILE A 198 -0.37 2.57 9.03
N GLY A 199 -0.74 1.77 8.03
CA GLY A 199 -1.04 0.36 8.21
C GLY A 199 -0.47 -0.49 7.09
N THR A 200 -0.23 -1.76 7.38
CA THR A 200 0.00 -2.79 6.35
C THR A 200 -1.32 -3.19 5.68
N ASP A 201 -1.24 -3.91 4.57
CA ASP A 201 -2.36 -4.59 3.93
C ASP A 201 -3.14 -5.50 4.91
N GLY A 202 -2.45 -6.17 5.83
CA GLY A 202 -3.08 -6.93 6.92
C GLY A 202 -4.05 -6.11 7.78
N VAL A 203 -3.87 -4.78 7.86
CA VAL A 203 -4.88 -3.87 8.38
C VAL A 203 -5.87 -3.48 7.29
N TRP A 204 -5.39 -2.83 6.22
CA TRP A 204 -6.28 -2.16 5.28
C TRP A 204 -7.22 -3.11 4.57
N ASP A 205 -6.84 -4.35 4.29
CA ASP A 205 -7.72 -5.33 3.66
C ASP A 205 -8.93 -5.74 4.52
N CYS A 206 -8.85 -5.51 5.83
CA CYS A 206 -9.93 -5.79 6.77
C CYS A 206 -10.99 -4.67 6.86
N TRP A 207 -10.77 -3.52 6.21
CA TRP A 207 -11.60 -2.33 6.38
C TRP A 207 -12.07 -1.72 5.07
N LYS A 208 -13.30 -1.21 5.09
CA LYS A 208 -13.68 -0.11 4.18
C LYS A 208 -13.17 1.19 4.78
N PHE A 209 -12.73 2.11 3.94
CA PHE A 209 -12.17 3.37 4.42
C PHE A 209 -13.22 4.23 5.15
N GLU A 210 -14.47 4.16 4.72
CA GLU A 210 -15.62 4.81 5.38
C GLU A 210 -15.80 4.29 6.81
N ASP A 211 -15.87 2.97 6.97
CA ASP A 211 -16.02 2.31 8.29
C ASP A 211 -14.86 2.70 9.21
N PHE A 212 -13.64 2.78 8.66
CA PHE A 212 -12.44 3.13 9.41
C PHE A 212 -12.47 4.61 9.83
N ALA A 213 -12.89 5.51 8.94
CA ALA A 213 -13.03 6.93 9.23
C ALA A 213 -14.06 7.20 10.33
N ASP A 214 -15.19 6.48 10.29
CA ASP A 214 -16.22 6.55 11.33
C ASP A 214 -15.67 6.09 12.69
N LEU A 215 -14.89 5.00 12.71
CA LEU A 215 -14.22 4.52 13.91
C LEU A 215 -13.22 5.54 14.46
N VAL A 216 -12.37 6.13 13.61
CA VAL A 216 -11.42 7.19 14.01
C VAL A 216 -12.15 8.36 14.65
N ARG A 217 -13.30 8.75 14.08
CA ARG A 217 -14.12 9.86 14.59
C ARG A 217 -14.68 9.55 15.97
N GLU A 218 -15.27 8.36 16.16
CA GLU A 218 -15.80 7.91 17.44
C GLU A 218 -14.74 7.99 18.55
N TYR A 219 -13.53 7.48 18.28
CA TYR A 219 -12.44 7.52 19.26
C TYR A 219 -11.90 8.92 19.53
N ASN A 220 -11.88 9.79 18.51
CA ASN A 220 -11.52 11.19 18.70
C ASN A 220 -12.55 11.92 19.58
N ASP A 221 -13.85 11.64 19.43
CA ASP A 221 -14.93 12.21 20.25
C ASP A 221 -14.88 11.72 21.71
N GLN A 222 -14.46 10.47 21.94
CA GLN A 222 -14.28 9.90 23.28
C GLN A 222 -13.00 10.37 23.99
N ASN A 223 -12.13 11.11 23.29
CA ASN A 223 -10.84 11.61 23.79
C ASN A 223 -9.96 10.52 24.44
N VAL A 224 -9.96 9.32 23.85
CA VAL A 224 -9.09 8.22 24.30
C VAL A 224 -7.62 8.51 23.97
N SER A 225 -6.70 7.86 24.71
CA SER A 225 -5.27 7.91 24.40
C SER A 225 -4.98 7.27 23.03
N ILE A 226 -3.91 7.72 22.39
CA ILE A 226 -3.55 7.24 21.04
C ILE A 226 -3.10 5.78 21.07
N GLU A 227 -2.49 5.35 22.17
CA GLU A 227 -2.07 3.96 22.40
C GLU A 227 -3.28 3.05 22.46
N HIS A 228 -4.26 3.40 23.32
CA HIS A 228 -5.49 2.62 23.46
C HIS A 228 -6.28 2.59 22.15
N PHE A 229 -6.37 3.72 21.45
CA PHE A 229 -6.97 3.79 20.12
C PHE A 229 -6.31 2.81 19.13
N THR A 230 -4.98 2.79 19.09
CA THR A 230 -4.21 1.94 18.17
C THR A 230 -4.39 0.46 18.51
N GLU A 231 -4.34 0.10 19.79
CA GLU A 231 -4.58 -1.27 20.26
C GLU A 231 -5.99 -1.75 19.89
N GLN A 232 -7.03 -0.94 20.16
CA GLN A 232 -8.41 -1.31 19.87
C GLN A 232 -8.68 -1.46 18.36
N ILE A 233 -8.05 -0.64 17.51
CA ILE A 233 -8.16 -0.83 16.05
C ILE A 233 -7.53 -2.16 15.65
N LEU A 234 -6.35 -2.48 16.18
CA LEU A 234 -5.67 -3.72 15.83
C LEU A 234 -6.48 -4.94 16.28
N GLU A 235 -7.06 -4.91 17.48
CA GLU A 235 -7.97 -5.95 17.96
C GLU A 235 -9.18 -6.13 17.03
N LYS A 236 -9.87 -5.03 16.70
CA LYS A 236 -11.01 -5.06 15.76
C LYS A 236 -10.62 -5.54 14.37
N THR A 237 -9.40 -5.22 13.92
CA THR A 237 -8.85 -5.69 12.64
C THR A 237 -8.71 -7.20 12.66
N ILE A 238 -8.14 -7.77 13.73
CA ILE A 238 -8.00 -9.22 13.89
C ILE A 238 -9.37 -9.90 13.96
N GLU A 239 -10.33 -9.34 14.71
CA GLU A 239 -11.71 -9.86 14.75
C GLU A 239 -12.35 -9.89 13.35
N ARG A 240 -12.22 -8.80 12.60
CA ARG A 240 -12.71 -8.71 11.20
C ARG A 240 -12.01 -9.74 10.32
N ALA A 241 -10.69 -9.86 10.41
CA ALA A 241 -9.92 -10.83 9.62
C ALA A 241 -10.38 -12.27 9.90
N LEU A 242 -10.52 -12.64 11.17
CA LEU A 242 -11.00 -13.97 11.58
C LEU A 242 -12.42 -14.26 11.08
N SER A 243 -13.30 -13.26 11.08
CA SER A 243 -14.68 -13.40 10.60
C SER A 243 -14.79 -13.63 9.09
N SER A 244 -13.84 -13.11 8.31
CA SER A 244 -13.93 -13.06 6.84
C SER A 244 -12.98 -14.00 6.12
N PHE A 245 -11.78 -14.22 6.66
CA PHE A 245 -10.74 -15.07 6.06
C PHE A 245 -10.56 -16.42 6.79
N GLY A 246 -11.17 -16.57 7.97
CA GLY A 246 -11.15 -17.79 8.77
C GLY A 246 -9.95 -17.91 9.72
N GLN A 247 -10.03 -18.83 10.69
CA GLN A 247 -9.09 -18.92 11.83
C GLN A 247 -7.62 -19.27 11.48
N ALA A 248 -7.34 -19.70 10.25
CA ALA A 248 -6.02 -20.22 9.87
C ALA A 248 -5.24 -19.35 8.87
N LYS A 249 -5.80 -18.21 8.43
CA LYS A 249 -5.20 -17.36 7.39
C LYS A 249 -5.62 -15.89 7.55
N TYR A 250 -4.96 -15.15 8.43
CA TYR A 250 -4.96 -13.69 8.37
C TYR A 250 -3.52 -13.22 8.28
N ASP A 251 -3.31 -12.07 7.64
CA ASP A 251 -1.99 -11.51 7.41
C ASP A 251 -1.42 -10.84 8.66
N ASP A 252 -0.12 -10.56 8.64
CA ASP A 252 0.52 -9.76 9.67
C ASP A 252 -0.02 -8.32 9.62
N ALA A 253 -0.73 -7.93 10.68
CA ALA A 253 -1.30 -6.59 10.82
C ALA A 253 -0.38 -5.70 11.67
N SER A 254 0.12 -4.62 11.09
CA SER A 254 0.88 -3.59 11.79
C SER A 254 0.24 -2.22 11.58
N LEU A 255 0.19 -1.43 12.67
CA LEU A 255 -0.48 -0.13 12.68
C LEU A 255 0.33 0.89 13.46
N VAL A 256 0.46 2.09 12.92
CA VAL A 256 1.03 3.27 13.59
C VAL A 256 0.03 4.41 13.48
N THR A 257 -0.26 5.05 14.60
CA THR A 257 -1.12 6.23 14.66
C THR A 257 -0.32 7.47 15.07
N ILE A 258 -0.55 8.59 14.40
CA ILE A 258 0.00 9.90 14.75
C ILE A 258 -1.16 10.88 14.92
N ARG A 259 -1.25 11.54 16.07
CA ARG A 259 -2.20 12.63 16.31
C ARG A 259 -1.50 13.96 16.12
N VAL A 260 -1.96 14.75 15.16
CA VAL A 260 -1.48 16.10 14.89
C VAL A 260 -2.47 17.08 15.52
N GLY A 261 -2.08 17.65 16.65
CA GLY A 261 -2.93 18.58 17.40
C GLY A 261 -2.92 20.00 16.85
N VAL A 262 -3.89 20.83 17.26
CA VAL A 262 -3.91 22.29 16.97
C VAL A 262 -2.65 22.98 17.51
N GLN A 263 -2.13 23.97 16.78
CA GLN A 263 -0.97 24.74 17.27
C GLN A 263 -1.39 25.56 18.50
N SER A 264 -0.72 25.41 19.64
CA SER A 264 -0.95 26.33 20.76
C SER A 264 -0.43 27.71 20.35
N MET A 265 -1.29 28.72 20.30
CA MET A 265 -0.86 30.11 20.25
C MET A 265 -0.19 30.43 21.58
N ASN A 266 1.12 30.22 21.70
CA ASN A 266 1.91 30.80 22.78
C ASN A 266 2.04 32.31 22.55
N SER A 267 0.99 33.07 22.84
CA SER A 267 1.08 34.53 23.00
C SER A 267 1.60 34.87 24.40
N GLY A 268 2.84 34.45 24.70
CA GLY A 268 3.55 34.85 25.91
C GLY A 268 4.34 36.13 25.66
N ARG A 269 3.69 37.30 25.78
CA ARG A 269 4.41 38.59 25.76
C ARG A 269 5.05 38.83 27.12
N VAL A 270 6.33 38.47 27.27
CA VAL A 270 7.12 38.85 28.46
C VAL A 270 7.75 40.20 28.18
N SER A 271 7.15 41.28 28.70
CA SER A 271 7.85 42.56 28.86
C SER A 271 8.52 42.59 30.23
N ARG A 272 9.84 42.76 30.26
CA ARG A 272 10.55 43.16 31.48
C ARG A 272 10.53 44.69 31.56
N SER A 273 10.09 45.20 32.71
CA SER A 273 10.20 46.61 33.12
C SER A 273 11.64 47.00 33.41
#